data_AF-A0A291Q786-F1
#
_entry.id   AF-A0A291Q786-F1
#
_cell.length_a   1.000
_cell.length_b   1.000
_cell.length_c   1.000
_cell.angle_alpha   90.00
_cell.angle_beta   90.00
_cell.angle_gamma   90.00
#
_symmetry.space_group_name_H-M   'P 1'
#
loop_
_entity.id
_entity.type
_entity.pdbx_description
1 polymer ?
#
loop_
_entity_poly.entity_id
_entity_poly.type
_entity_poly.pdbx_seq_one_letter_code
_entity_poly.pdbx_strand_id
1 'polypeptide(L)' 'MALTDNDPYNAREGARIILLAARAARRDARGKSNKAVLAKAARIRELAQERENAKAAARIDARKKRHGGR' A
#
# COMPACT_ATOMS: atom_id res chain seq x y z
N MET A 1 -12.92 -3.30 0.94
CA MET A 1 -13.15 -2.09 1.77
C MET A 1 -11.82 -1.43 2.01
N ALA A 2 -11.66 -0.15 1.65
CA ALA A 2 -10.47 0.62 2.02
C ALA A 2 -10.51 0.91 3.52
N LEU A 3 -9.35 1.04 4.18
CA LEU A 3 -9.30 1.33 5.61
C LEU A 3 -9.77 2.77 5.92
N THR A 4 -9.59 3.67 4.95
CA THR A 4 -10.21 5.01 4.85
C THR A 4 -10.43 5.36 3.37
N ASP A 5 -11.29 6.33 3.03
CA ASP A 5 -11.58 6.72 1.63
C ASP A 5 -10.34 7.19 0.84
N ASN A 6 -9.28 7.60 1.54
CA ASN A 6 -8.01 8.04 0.97
C ASN A 6 -6.88 7.02 1.17
N ASP A 7 -7.15 5.84 1.73
CA ASP A 7 -6.09 4.88 1.99
C ASP A 7 -5.76 4.06 0.72
N PRO A 8 -4.51 4.03 0.24
CA PRO A 8 -4.11 3.11 -0.82
C PRO A 8 -4.24 1.63 -0.40
N TYR A 9 -4.35 1.35 0.91
CA TYR A 9 -4.56 -0.01 1.42
C TYR A 9 -6.03 -0.44 1.43
N ASN A 10 -6.27 -1.66 0.96
CA ASN A 10 -7.49 -2.36 1.36
C ASN A 10 -7.39 -2.88 2.81
N ALA A 11 -8.53 -3.10 3.47
CA ALA A 11 -8.59 -3.56 4.87
C ALA A 11 -7.79 -4.85 5.12
N ARG A 12 -7.68 -5.72 4.10
CA ARG A 12 -6.89 -6.96 4.16
C ARG A 12 -5.39 -6.71 4.15
N GLU A 13 -4.94 -5.70 3.41
CA GLU A 13 -3.55 -5.23 3.34
C GLU A 13 -3.16 -4.50 4.63
N GLY A 14 -4.03 -3.62 5.13
CA GLY A 14 -3.85 -2.98 6.43
C GLY A 14 -3.67 -4.00 7.55
N ALA A 15 -4.58 -4.99 7.63
CA ALA A 15 -4.47 -6.09 8.59
C ALA A 15 -3.18 -6.91 8.43
N ARG A 16 -2.74 -7.16 7.19
CA ARG A 16 -1.47 -7.85 6.91
C ARG A 16 -0.25 -7.03 7.35
N ILE A 17 -0.22 -5.72 7.12
CA ILE A 17 0.87 -4.85 7.57
C ILE A 17 0.96 -4.84 9.09
N ILE A 18 -0.16 -4.70 9.80
CA ILE A 18 -0.20 -4.74 11.27
C ILE A 18 0.31 -6.09 11.78
N LEU A 19 -0.13 -7.19 11.18
CA LEU A 19 0.35 -8.53 11.53
C LEU A 19 1.87 -8.69 11.30
N LEU A 20 2.38 -8.19 10.18
CA LEU A 20 3.82 -8.22 9.87
C LEU A 20 4.62 -7.37 10.86
N ALA A 21 4.12 -6.19 11.24
CA ALA A 21 4.75 -5.34 12.25
C ALA A 21 4.81 -6.04 13.61
N ALA A 22 3.70 -6.64 14.06
CA ALA A 22 3.67 -7.42 15.30
C ALA A 22 4.62 -8.63 15.27
N ARG A 23 4.78 -9.26 14.10
CA ARG A 23 5.72 -10.39 13.91
C ARG A 23 7.17 -9.92 13.87
N ALA A 24 7.44 -8.75 13.30
CA ALA A 24 8.77 -8.14 13.31
C ALA A 24 9.19 -7.80 14.75
N ALA A 25 8.33 -7.11 15.51
CA ALA A 25 8.58 -6.78 16.92
C ALA A 25 8.88 -8.04 17.77
N ARG A 26 8.10 -9.11 17.58
CA ARG A 26 8.35 -10.39 18.27
C ARG A 26 9.66 -11.07 17.87
N ARG A 27 10.14 -10.89 16.64
CA ARG A 27 11.42 -11.45 16.19
C ARG A 27 12.59 -10.62 16.69
N ASP A 28 12.43 -9.32 16.69
CA ASP A 28 13.42 -8.35 17.17
C ASP A 28 13.70 -8.56 18.67
N ALA A 29 12.64 -8.71 19.47
CA ALA A 29 12.75 -9.08 20.89
C ALA A 29 13.44 -10.43 21.14
N ARG A 30 13.53 -11.30 20.13
CA ARG A 30 14.24 -12.59 20.19
C ARG A 30 15.63 -12.54 19.53
N GLY A 31 16.11 -11.36 19.13
CA GLY A 31 17.36 -11.17 18.39
C GLY A 31 17.37 -11.84 17.01
N LYS A 32 16.20 -12.17 16.45
CA LYS A 32 16.09 -12.85 15.14
C LYS A 32 15.95 -11.83 14.04
N SER A 33 16.66 -12.05 12.93
CA SER A 33 16.53 -11.23 11.72
C SER A 33 15.06 -11.06 11.30
N ASN A 34 14.65 -9.82 11.10
CA ASN A 34 13.33 -9.40 10.63
C ASN A 34 13.31 -9.01 9.14
N LYS A 35 14.44 -9.15 8.42
CA LYS A 35 14.63 -8.73 7.01
C LYS A 35 13.53 -9.26 6.09
N ALA A 36 13.19 -10.55 6.19
CA ALA A 36 12.14 -11.16 5.37
C ALA A 36 10.72 -10.64 5.68
N VAL A 37 10.47 -10.21 6.93
CA VAL A 37 9.18 -9.65 7.35
C VAL A 37 9.03 -8.24 6.80
N LEU A 38 10.10 -7.44 6.89
CA LEU A 38 10.16 -6.09 6.33
C LEU A 38 10.05 -6.10 4.80
N ALA A 39 10.71 -7.04 4.13
CA ALA A 39 10.58 -7.22 2.68
C ALA A 39 9.13 -7.52 2.24
N LYS A 40 8.38 -8.31 3.02
CA LYS A 40 6.96 -8.56 2.76
C LYS A 40 6.11 -7.31 2.96
N ALA A 41 6.40 -6.51 3.99
CA ALA A 41 5.70 -5.25 4.23
C ALA A 41 5.97 -4.24 3.10
N ALA A 42 7.22 -4.16 2.61
CA ALA A 42 7.60 -3.30 1.49
C ALA A 42 6.84 -3.65 0.21
N ARG A 43 6.72 -4.94 -0.13
CA ARG A 43 5.92 -5.37 -1.30
C ARG A 43 4.46 -4.97 -1.23
N ILE A 44 3.84 -5.01 -0.03
CA ILE A 44 2.45 -4.58 0.14
C ILE A 44 2.33 -3.07 -0.07
N ARG A 45 3.31 -2.30 0.41
CA ARG A 45 3.42 -0.85 0.17
C ARG A 45 3.55 -0.51 -1.31
N GLU A 46 4.46 -1.17 -2.02
CA GLU A 46 4.68 -0.94 -3.46
C GLU A 46 3.40 -1.21 -4.26
N LEU A 47 2.75 -2.35 -4.02
CA LEU A 47 1.49 -2.71 -4.68
C LEU A 47 0.34 -1.71 -4.38
N ALA A 48 0.30 -1.17 -3.17
CA ALA A 48 -0.67 -0.15 -2.79
C ALA A 48 -0.39 1.16 -3.53
N GLN A 49 0.88 1.58 -3.59
CA GLN A 49 1.32 2.78 -4.29
C GLN A 49 1.07 2.70 -5.80
N GLU A 50 1.35 1.55 -6.43
CA GLU A 50 1.10 1.32 -7.85
C GLU A 50 -0.38 1.52 -8.21
N ARG A 51 -1.30 1.05 -7.34
CA ARG A 51 -2.74 1.28 -7.55
C ARG A 51 -3.12 2.75 -7.41
N GLU A 52 -2.55 3.46 -6.44
CA GLU A 52 -2.80 4.88 -6.29
C GLU A 52 -2.28 5.67 -7.49
N ASN A 53 -1.06 5.36 -7.95
CA ASN A 53 -0.47 5.93 -9.15
C ASN A 53 -1.33 5.66 -10.40
N ALA A 54 -1.86 4.44 -10.54
CA ALA A 54 -2.78 4.09 -11.63
C ALA A 54 -4.09 4.89 -11.57
N LYS A 55 -4.67 5.06 -10.37
CA LYS A 55 -5.85 5.91 -10.17
C LYS A 55 -5.54 7.38 -10.48
N ALA A 56 -4.38 7.88 -10.08
CA ALA A 56 -3.94 9.25 -10.36
C ALA A 56 -3.77 9.48 -11.87
N ALA A 57 -3.13 8.55 -12.59
CA ALA A 57 -3.00 8.60 -14.04
C ALA A 57 -4.37 8.60 -14.74
N ALA A 58 -5.30 7.75 -14.30
CA ALA A 58 -6.66 7.72 -14.83
C ALA A 58 -7.42 9.03 -14.60
N ARG A 59 -7.24 9.68 -13.43
CA ARG A 59 -7.81 11.01 -13.14
C ARG A 59 -7.24 12.09 -14.06
N ILE A 60 -5.93 12.04 -14.36
CA ILE A 60 -5.28 12.97 -15.27
C ILE A 60 -5.80 12.80 -16.71
N ASP A 61 -5.93 11.57 -17.20
CA ASP A 61 -6.50 11.31 -18.54
C ASP A 61 -7.95 11.80 -18.64
N ALA A 62 -8.77 11.50 -17.63
CA ALA A 62 -10.16 11.96 -17.58
C ALA A 62 -10.26 13.50 -17.58
N ARG A 63 -9.37 14.18 -16.86
CA ARG A 63 -9.30 15.65 -16.87
C ARG A 63 -8.87 16.19 -18.23
N LYS A 64 -7.90 15.55 -18.90
CA LYS A 64 -7.45 15.94 -20.24
C LYS A 64 -8.56 15.78 -21.28
N LYS A 65 -9.31 14.68 -21.26
CA LYS A 65 -10.49 14.48 -22.13
C LYS A 65 -11.58 15.55 -21.93
N ARG A 66 -11.84 15.95 -20.68
CA ARG A 66 -12.85 16.98 -20.36
C ARG A 66 -12.47 18.39 -20.81
N HIS A 67 -11.17 18.72 -20.84
CA HIS A 67 -10.70 20.06 -21.18
C HIS A 67 -10.05 20.18 -22.56
N GLY A 68 -9.77 19.06 -23.23
CA GLY A 68 -9.16 19.00 -24.56
C GLY A 68 -10.16 18.96 -25.73
N GLY A 69 -11.47 19.03 -25.46
CA GLY A 69 -12.49 19.23 -26.49
C GLY A 69 -12.71 20.73 -26.74
N ARG A 70 -11.92 21.30 -27.65
CA ARG A 70 -12.24 22.52 -28.40
C ARG A 70 -11.88 22.29 -29.85
#